data_AF-A0A962VWP7-F1
#
_entry.id   AF-A0A962VWP7-F1
#
_cell.length_a   1.000
_cell.length_b   1.000
_cell.length_c   1.000
_cell.angle_alpha   90.00
_cell.angle_beta   90.00
_cell.angle_gamma   90.00
#
_symmetry.space_group_name_H-M   'P 1'
#
loop_
_entity.id
_entity.type
_entity.pdbx_description
1 polymer ?
#
loop_
_entity_poly.entity_id
_entity_poly.type
_entity_poly.pdbx_seq_one_letter_code
_entity_poly.pdbx_strand_id
1 'polypeptide(L)'
;SIITRIDLFEKGLNRESGNCCYDTRCGHEAIGQRGARALIPPREGAVEWPDVADGQTHPRTAILRQCQQQGEKHWKQTSGYHRRRLAETAMFRIKTLFGPKLKNRRFDTQTTEAYARVAAMNIMTRLGIPDSYEVAA
;
A
#
# COMPACT_ATOMS: atom_id res chain seq x y z
N SER A 1 -10.68 -6.18 11.58
CA SER A 1 -9.57 -6.73 12.38
C SER A 1 -8.24 -6.53 11.65
N ILE A 2 -7.26 -5.86 12.28
CA ILE A 2 -5.95 -5.49 11.71
C ILE A 2 -4.94 -6.65 11.79
N ILE A 3 -5.23 -7.65 12.63
CA ILE A 3 -4.30 -8.73 13.01
C ILE A 3 -4.00 -9.70 11.85
N THR A 4 -4.91 -9.87 10.88
CA THR A 4 -4.73 -10.82 9.76
C THR A 4 -3.88 -10.28 8.59
N ARG A 5 -3.33 -9.06 8.68
CA ARG A 5 -2.97 -8.29 7.47
C ARG A 5 -1.47 -8.18 7.16
N ILE A 6 -0.59 -8.65 8.04
CA ILE A 6 0.86 -8.70 7.76
C ILE A 6 1.20 -9.92 6.90
N ASP A 7 0.42 -11.00 6.97
CA ASP A 7 0.64 -12.23 6.17
C ASP A 7 0.36 -12.03 4.67
N LEU A 8 -0.16 -10.86 4.27
CA LEU A 8 -0.44 -10.55 2.88
C LEU A 8 0.77 -10.04 2.09
N PHE A 9 1.97 -9.90 2.67
CA PHE A 9 3.12 -9.33 1.94
C PHE A 9 3.67 -10.21 0.81
N GLU A 10 3.33 -11.51 0.75
CA GLU A 10 3.90 -12.42 -0.27
C GLU A 10 3.19 -12.41 -1.64
N LYS A 11 2.03 -11.76 -1.78
CA LYS A 11 1.31 -11.77 -3.07
C LYS A 11 1.57 -10.51 -3.90
N GLY A 12 2.41 -10.70 -4.92
CA GLY A 12 2.50 -9.94 -6.18
C GLY A 12 3.16 -8.57 -6.09
N LEU A 13 4.47 -8.52 -6.33
CA LEU A 13 5.29 -7.28 -6.40
C LEU A 13 5.00 -6.40 -7.64
N ASN A 14 4.02 -6.74 -8.48
CA ASN A 14 3.84 -6.07 -9.77
C ASN A 14 2.94 -4.82 -9.74
N ARG A 15 2.93 -4.08 -8.62
CA ARG A 15 2.10 -2.89 -8.43
C ARG A 15 2.87 -1.84 -7.64
N GLU A 16 2.94 -0.61 -8.16
CA GLU A 16 3.58 0.52 -7.51
C GLU A 16 2.54 1.58 -7.14
N SER A 17 2.44 1.92 -5.85
CA SER A 17 1.55 3.00 -5.37
C SER A 17 2.33 4.29 -5.14
N GLY A 18 1.79 5.41 -5.63
CA GLY A 18 2.35 6.74 -5.45
C GLY A 18 1.28 7.77 -5.14
N ASN A 19 1.68 8.91 -4.57
CA ASN A 19 0.78 10.03 -4.31
C ASN A 19 0.40 10.73 -5.62
N CYS A 20 -0.67 11.54 -5.63
CA CYS A 20 -1.15 12.26 -6.82
C CYS A 20 -0.08 13.18 -7.47
N CYS A 21 0.97 13.57 -6.75
CA CYS A 21 2.11 14.28 -7.33
C CYS A 21 2.83 13.48 -8.41
N TYR A 22 2.78 12.14 -8.37
CA TYR A 22 3.32 11.24 -9.38
C TYR A 22 2.36 10.96 -10.54
N ASP A 23 1.20 11.62 -10.58
CA ASP A 23 0.26 11.55 -11.71
C ASP A 23 0.78 12.36 -12.91
N THR A 24 1.90 11.92 -13.46
CA THR A 24 2.62 12.53 -14.59
C THR A 24 2.96 11.45 -15.61
N ARG A 25 3.10 11.82 -16.89
CA ARG A 25 3.42 10.84 -17.95
C ARG A 25 4.71 10.10 -17.64
N CYS A 26 5.77 10.83 -17.28
CA CYS A 26 7.04 10.25 -16.88
C CYS A 26 6.93 9.31 -15.68
N GLY A 27 6.04 9.60 -14.71
CA GLY A 27 5.80 8.72 -13.57
C GLY A 27 5.15 7.39 -13.99
N HIS A 28 4.10 7.45 -14.82
CA HIS A 28 3.45 6.26 -15.34
C HIS A 28 4.36 5.45 -16.29
N GLU A 29 5.16 6.12 -17.12
CA GLU A 29 6.15 5.48 -18.00
C GLU A 29 7.24 4.76 -17.22
N ALA A 30 7.80 5.40 -16.18
CA ALA A 30 8.82 4.79 -15.33
C ALA A 30 8.31 3.53 -14.62
N ILE A 31 7.04 3.53 -14.21
CA ILE A 31 6.38 2.37 -13.61
C ILE A 31 6.14 1.28 -14.69
N GLY A 32 5.70 1.67 -15.88
CA GLY A 32 5.51 0.78 -17.02
C GLY A 32 6.80 0.08 -17.46
N GLN A 33 7.93 0.79 -17.49
CA GLN A 33 9.25 0.23 -17.80
C GLN A 33 9.69 -0.86 -16.83
N ARG A 34 9.19 -0.82 -15.59
CA ARG A 34 9.44 -1.85 -14.56
C ARG A 34 8.47 -3.03 -14.63
N GLY A 35 7.55 -3.02 -15.62
CA GLY A 35 6.50 -4.03 -15.78
C GLY A 35 5.39 -3.95 -14.72
N ALA A 36 5.41 -2.93 -13.86
CA ALA A 36 4.49 -2.78 -12.75
C ALA A 36 3.25 -1.99 -13.12
N ARG A 37 2.15 -2.21 -12.39
CA ARG A 37 0.92 -1.42 -12.52
C ARG A 37 0.94 -0.23 -11.57
N ALA A 38 0.71 0.96 -12.11
CA ALA A 38 0.56 2.17 -11.31
C ALA A 38 -0.75 2.16 -10.50
N LEU A 39 -0.64 2.43 -9.19
CA LEU A 39 -1.74 2.71 -8.26
C LEU A 39 -1.58 4.14 -7.76
N ILE A 40 -1.79 5.09 -8.66
CA ILE A 40 -1.66 6.53 -8.39
C ILE A 40 -3.06 7.15 -8.54
N PRO A 41 -3.58 7.84 -7.52
CA PRO A 41 -4.84 8.54 -7.65
C PRO A 41 -4.70 9.69 -8.65
N PRO A 42 -5.68 9.89 -9.55
CA PRO A 42 -5.68 11.02 -10.47
C PRO A 42 -5.63 12.34 -9.70
N ARG A 43 -5.00 13.37 -10.28
CA ARG A 43 -5.11 14.74 -9.77
C ARG A 43 -6.52 15.29 -9.91
N GLU A 44 -6.84 16.28 -9.08
CA GLU A 44 -8.07 17.05 -9.23
C GLU A 44 -8.11 17.70 -10.63
N GLY A 45 -9.27 17.64 -11.29
CA GLY A 45 -9.42 18.11 -12.67
C GLY A 45 -8.68 17.29 -13.73
N ALA A 46 -8.22 16.07 -13.41
CA ALA A 46 -7.57 15.18 -14.37
C ALA A 46 -8.46 14.91 -15.59
N VAL A 47 -7.89 15.13 -16.78
CA VAL A 47 -8.49 14.77 -18.09
C VAL A 47 -7.89 13.48 -18.64
N GLU A 48 -8.61 12.83 -19.55
CA GLU A 48 -8.14 11.63 -20.23
C GLU A 48 -6.87 11.93 -21.05
N TRP A 49 -5.94 10.98 -21.05
CA TRP A 49 -4.82 11.00 -21.99
C TRP A 49 -5.16 10.20 -23.25
N PRO A 50 -4.52 10.53 -24.38
CA PRO A 50 -4.61 9.71 -25.59
C PRO A 50 -4.24 8.26 -25.31
N ASP A 51 -4.81 7.37 -26.11
CA ASP A 51 -4.47 5.96 -26.10
C ASP A 51 -2.98 5.76 -26.41
N VAL A 52 -2.42 4.66 -25.90
CA VAL A 52 -1.03 4.28 -26.22
C VAL A 52 -0.95 3.70 -27.63
N ALA A 53 0.27 3.49 -28.13
CA ALA A 53 0.49 2.77 -29.39
C ALA A 53 -0.34 1.47 -29.40
N ASP A 54 -0.91 1.12 -30.55
CA ASP A 54 -1.83 -0.01 -30.75
C ASP A 54 -3.28 0.20 -30.25
N GLY A 55 -3.67 1.44 -29.93
CA GLY A 55 -5.06 1.79 -29.61
C GLY A 55 -5.53 1.31 -28.24
N GLN A 56 -4.59 0.94 -27.36
CA GLN A 56 -4.92 0.51 -26.00
C GLN A 56 -5.14 1.73 -25.09
N THR A 57 -6.15 1.65 -24.22
CA THR A 57 -6.41 2.72 -23.25
C THR A 57 -5.26 2.87 -22.27
N HIS A 58 -4.76 4.10 -22.12
CA HIS A 58 -3.68 4.39 -21.18
C HIS A 58 -4.05 3.96 -19.74
N PRO A 59 -3.19 3.25 -18.99
CA PRO A 59 -3.50 2.74 -17.65
C PRO A 59 -4.04 3.80 -16.67
N ARG A 60 -3.50 5.02 -16.74
CA ARG A 60 -4.02 6.20 -16.02
C ARG A 60 -5.47 6.53 -16.39
N THR A 61 -5.80 6.56 -17.67
CA THR A 61 -7.17 6.88 -18.14
C THR A 61 -8.16 5.83 -17.63
N ALA A 62 -7.76 4.54 -17.61
CA ALA A 62 -8.57 3.50 -16.99
C ALA A 62 -8.83 3.74 -15.49
N ILE A 63 -7.81 4.19 -14.73
CA ILE A 63 -7.96 4.57 -13.31
C ILE A 63 -8.89 5.78 -13.17
N LEU A 64 -8.74 6.79 -14.02
CA LEU A 64 -9.57 7.99 -14.01
C LEU A 64 -11.05 7.64 -14.21
N ARG A 65 -11.36 6.83 -15.22
CA ARG A 65 -12.73 6.33 -15.48
C ARG A 65 -13.29 5.56 -14.29
N GLN A 66 -12.48 4.69 -13.70
CA GLN A 66 -12.86 3.96 -12.48
C GLN A 66 -13.16 4.90 -11.30
N CYS A 67 -12.34 5.92 -11.08
CA CYS A 67 -12.55 6.92 -10.03
C CYS A 67 -13.80 7.76 -10.29
N GLN A 68 -14.11 8.10 -11.54
CA GLN A 68 -15.33 8.82 -11.91
C GLN A 68 -16.60 7.97 -11.69
N GLN A 69 -16.53 6.66 -11.94
CA GLN A 69 -17.68 5.76 -11.79
C GLN A 69 -18.01 5.41 -10.33
N GLN A 70 -17.00 5.09 -9.52
CA GLN A 70 -17.21 4.59 -8.15
C GLN A 70 -16.79 5.58 -7.05
N GLY A 71 -16.20 6.72 -7.43
CA GLY A 71 -15.59 7.68 -6.52
C GLY A 71 -14.16 7.30 -6.11
N GLU A 72 -13.29 8.31 -6.00
CA GLU A 72 -11.87 8.13 -5.67
C GLU A 72 -11.65 7.42 -4.32
N LYS A 73 -12.46 7.75 -3.31
CA LYS A 73 -12.39 7.14 -1.98
C LYS A 73 -12.66 5.63 -2.03
N HIS A 74 -13.66 5.21 -2.79
CA HIS A 74 -13.99 3.80 -2.96
C HIS A 74 -12.91 3.09 -3.77
N TRP A 75 -12.43 3.69 -4.87
CA TRP A 75 -11.32 3.17 -5.65
C TRP A 75 -10.06 2.95 -4.81
N LYS A 76 -9.67 3.88 -3.92
CA LYS A 76 -8.51 3.70 -3.03
C LYS A 76 -8.64 2.50 -2.09
N GLN A 77 -9.88 2.17 -1.68
CA GLN A 77 -10.14 1.01 -0.82
C GLN A 77 -10.06 -0.30 -1.60
N THR A 78 -10.67 -0.37 -2.78
CA THR A 78 -10.77 -1.60 -3.58
C THR A 78 -9.51 -1.90 -4.39
N SER A 79 -8.78 -0.89 -4.86
CA SER A 79 -7.56 -1.04 -5.67
C SER A 79 -6.35 -1.57 -4.88
N GLY A 80 -6.41 -1.55 -3.55
CA GLY A 80 -5.28 -1.89 -2.69
C GLY A 80 -4.28 -0.74 -2.49
N TYR A 81 -4.62 0.48 -2.91
CA TYR A 81 -3.80 1.69 -2.70
C TYR A 81 -3.29 1.85 -1.26
N HIS A 82 -4.12 1.52 -0.27
CA HIS A 82 -3.77 1.64 1.14
C HIS A 82 -2.76 0.59 1.66
N ARG A 83 -2.35 -0.39 0.85
CA ARG A 83 -1.36 -1.40 1.26
C ARG A 83 -0.03 -0.77 1.66
N ARG A 84 0.40 0.29 0.96
CA ARG A 84 1.60 1.06 1.31
C ARG A 84 1.50 1.73 2.68
N ARG A 85 0.41 2.47 2.93
CA ARG A 85 0.18 3.14 4.22
C ARG A 85 0.22 2.14 5.37
N LEU A 86 -0.31 0.94 5.18
CA LEU A 86 -0.27 -0.10 6.20
C LEU A 86 1.13 -0.64 6.46
N ALA A 87 1.93 -0.84 5.40
CA ALA A 87 3.34 -1.19 5.52
C ALA A 87 4.11 -0.13 6.31
N GLU A 88 3.91 1.14 5.96
CA GLU A 88 4.55 2.29 6.60
C GLU A 88 4.15 2.40 8.07
N THR A 89 2.86 2.28 8.39
CA THR A 89 2.38 2.28 9.78
C THR A 89 2.93 1.10 10.58
N ALA A 90 2.95 -0.11 10.01
CA ALA A 90 3.52 -1.28 10.69
C ALA A 90 5.01 -1.09 10.97
N MET A 91 5.77 -0.59 9.99
CA MET A 91 7.18 -0.30 10.14
C MET A 91 7.44 0.82 11.14
N PHE A 92 6.63 1.88 11.14
CA PHE A 92 6.68 2.95 12.14
C PHE A 92 6.51 2.38 13.55
N ARG A 93 5.50 1.53 13.78
CA ARG A 93 5.29 0.87 15.08
C ARG A 93 6.47 0.00 15.51
N ILE A 94 7.04 -0.79 14.59
CA ILE A 94 8.24 -1.60 14.87
C ILE A 94 9.40 -0.71 15.29
N LYS A 95 9.65 0.40 14.59
CA LYS A 95 10.73 1.34 14.91
C LYS A 95 10.52 2.03 16.25
N THR A 96 9.28 2.40 16.57
CA THR A 96 8.93 3.04 17.85
C THR A 96 9.09 2.06 19.02
N LEU A 97 8.70 0.79 18.86
CA LEU A 97 8.74 -0.21 19.93
C LEU A 97 10.12 -0.83 20.16
N PHE A 98 10.86 -1.12 19.08
CA PHE A 98 12.11 -1.89 19.14
C PHE A 98 13.35 -1.10 18.69
N GLY A 99 13.17 0.17 18.35
CA GLY A 99 14.21 1.05 17.83
C GLY A 99 14.37 1.00 16.30
N PRO A 100 15.02 2.02 15.72
CA PRO A 100 15.06 2.22 14.26
C PRO A 100 16.01 1.28 13.51
N LYS A 101 16.86 0.53 14.22
CA LYS A 101 17.92 -0.33 13.63
C LYS A 101 17.78 -1.78 14.10
N LEU A 102 18.18 -2.71 13.24
CA LEU A 102 18.44 -4.10 13.63
C LEU A 102 19.78 -4.17 14.37
N LYS A 103 19.85 -4.98 15.42
CA LYS A 103 21.06 -5.13 16.24
C LYS A 103 22.07 -6.05 15.57
N ASN A 104 21.60 -7.06 14.84
CA ASN A 104 22.50 -8.02 14.21
C ASN A 104 23.11 -7.49 12.90
N ARG A 105 24.32 -7.95 12.59
CA ARG A 105 25.10 -7.54 11.41
C ARG A 105 25.09 -8.57 10.27
N ARG A 106 24.63 -9.80 10.52
CA ARG A 106 24.48 -10.84 9.48
C ARG A 106 23.05 -10.91 8.98
N PHE A 107 22.86 -11.04 7.67
CA PHE A 107 21.55 -11.01 7.02
C PHE A 107 20.58 -12.07 7.57
N ASP A 108 21.03 -13.32 7.69
CA ASP A 108 20.18 -14.42 8.18
C ASP A 108 19.62 -14.11 9.58
N THR A 109 20.48 -13.58 10.45
CA THR A 109 20.09 -13.22 11.81
C THR A 109 19.30 -11.92 11.91
N GLN A 110 19.46 -11.00 10.96
CA GLN A 110 18.61 -9.80 10.82
C GLN A 110 17.19 -10.19 10.45
N THR A 111 17.04 -11.18 9.59
CA THR A 111 15.75 -11.75 9.19
C THR A 111 15.04 -12.34 10.42
N THR A 112 15.72 -13.20 11.19
CA THR A 112 15.18 -13.75 12.44
C THR A 112 14.80 -12.65 13.45
N GLU A 113 15.64 -11.62 13.61
CA GLU A 113 15.36 -10.47 14.48
C GLU A 113 14.11 -9.70 14.05
N ALA A 114 13.93 -9.46 12.75
CA ALA A 114 12.76 -8.79 12.20
C ALA A 114 11.49 -9.62 12.45
N TYR A 115 11.52 -10.94 12.21
CA TYR A 115 10.39 -11.83 12.49
C TYR A 115 10.01 -11.84 13.97
N ALA A 116 10.99 -11.91 14.87
CA ALA A 116 10.75 -11.87 16.31
C ALA A 116 10.07 -10.55 16.75
N ARG A 117 10.50 -9.41 16.20
CA ARG A 117 9.89 -8.09 16.48
C ARG A 117 8.45 -8.01 15.98
N VAL A 118 8.17 -8.51 14.77
CA VAL A 118 6.80 -8.58 14.23
C VAL A 118 5.91 -9.45 15.11
N ALA A 119 6.39 -10.64 15.50
CA ALA A 119 5.65 -11.55 16.37
C ALA A 119 5.35 -10.92 17.73
N ALA A 120 6.33 -10.28 18.37
CA ALA A 120 6.15 -9.58 19.64
C ALA A 120 5.12 -8.43 19.52
N MET A 121 5.20 -7.62 18.46
CA MET A 121 4.24 -6.55 18.20
C MET A 121 2.82 -7.08 17.99
N ASN A 122 2.66 -8.21 17.30
CA ASN A 122 1.35 -8.83 17.10
C ASN A 122 0.74 -9.32 18.42
N ILE A 123 1.55 -9.89 19.31
CA ILE A 123 1.13 -10.28 20.66
C ILE A 123 0.68 -9.05 21.47
N MET A 124 1.50 -7.99 21.51
CA MET A 124 1.16 -6.74 22.19
C MET A 124 -0.14 -6.14 21.65
N THR A 125 -0.32 -6.16 20.33
CA THR A 125 -1.55 -5.67 19.68
C THR A 125 -2.76 -6.48 20.15
N ARG A 126 -2.65 -7.80 20.22
CA ARG A 126 -3.75 -8.66 20.69
C ARG A 126 -4.10 -8.40 22.16
N LEU A 127 -3.11 -8.14 23.00
CA LEU A 127 -3.33 -7.90 24.43
C LEU A 127 -3.86 -6.49 24.75
N GLY A 128 -3.59 -5.50 23.90
CA GLY A 128 -3.95 -4.10 24.13
C GLY A 128 -5.25 -3.63 23.46
N ILE A 129 -6.01 -4.50 22.79
CA ILE A 129 -7.28 -4.14 22.17
C ILE A 129 -8.41 -4.27 23.20
N PRO A 130 -9.15 -3.20 23.53
CA PRO A 130 -10.36 -3.30 24.36
C PRO A 130 -11.51 -3.94 23.57
N ASP A 131 -12.28 -4.79 24.24
CA ASP A 131 -13.51 -5.34 23.68
C ASP A 131 -14.54 -4.22 23.48
N SER A 132 -14.92 -3.99 22.22
CA SER A 132 -15.92 -3.00 21.84
C SER A 132 -17.21 -3.74 21.48
N TYR A 133 -18.30 -3.46 22.19
CA TYR A 133 -19.62 -4.00 21.89
C TYR A 133 -20.58 -2.84 21.56
N GLU A 134 -21.52 -3.08 20.65
CA GLU A 134 -22.59 -2.12 20.39
C GLU A 134 -23.54 -2.10 21.59
N VAL A 135 -23.77 -0.91 22.15
CA VAL A 135 -24.82 -0.69 23.14
C VAL A 135 -26.05 -0.25 22.36
N ALA A 136 -27.07 -1.09 22.35
CA ALA A 136 -28.38 -0.70 21.84
C ALA A 136 -28.96 0.40 22.76
N ALA A 137 -29.38 1.51 22.17
CA ALA A 137 -30.09 2.60 22.84
C ALA A 137 -31.60 2.34 22.86
#